data_AF-A0A3D5HEF8-F1
#
_entry.id   AF-A0A3D5HEF8-F1
#
_cell.length_a   1.000
_cell.length_b   1.000
_cell.length_c   1.000
_cell.angle_alpha   90.00
_cell.angle_beta   90.00
_cell.angle_gamma   90.00
#
_symmetry.space_group_name_H-M   'P 1'
#
loop_
_entity.id
_entity.type
_entity.pdbx_description
1 polymer ?
#
loop_
_entity_poly.entity_id
_entity_poly.type
_entity_poly.pdbx_seq_one_letter_code
_entity_poly.pdbx_strand_id
1 'polypeptide(L)'
;PPKAADPSAPVNGNNRRNIALSLTFSGMTESAQPPPPSSLLPDLKTAMDQEQRERFVGTIFQKDKTYFNAVIDALNGMVSWKDASLYLQDFYVTTGLDPYLPDVVEFTDIVQLRYSMVPKP
;
A
#
# COMPACT_ATOMS: atom_id res chain seq x y z
N PRO A 1 67.11 -13.45 -30.67
CA PRO A 1 66.13 -12.46 -31.16
C PRO A 1 65.64 -12.84 -32.56
N PRO A 2 64.49 -13.50 -32.65
CA PRO A 2 63.37 -12.87 -33.35
C PRO A 2 62.03 -13.28 -32.71
N LYS A 3 61.20 -12.31 -32.29
CA LYS A 3 59.86 -12.65 -31.80
C LYS A 3 58.89 -12.67 -32.98
N ALA A 4 58.67 -13.87 -33.50
CA ALA A 4 57.59 -14.22 -34.39
C ALA A 4 56.22 -13.96 -33.73
N ALA A 5 55.23 -13.61 -34.55
CA ALA A 5 53.99 -14.37 -34.74
C ALA A 5 52.82 -13.43 -35.06
N ASP A 6 52.27 -13.64 -36.25
CA ASP A 6 51.02 -13.16 -36.83
C ASP A 6 49.82 -13.97 -36.25
N PRO A 7 48.63 -13.99 -36.89
CA PRO A 7 47.39 -13.26 -36.64
C PRO A 7 46.37 -14.04 -35.80
N SER A 8 45.36 -13.38 -35.21
CA SER A 8 44.01 -13.94 -34.94
C SER A 8 43.05 -12.91 -34.32
N ALA A 9 41.91 -12.66 -34.98
CA ALA A 9 40.68 -12.09 -34.39
C ALA A 9 40.07 -13.09 -33.35
N PRO A 10 39.04 -12.82 -32.50
CA PRO A 10 37.86 -11.98 -32.77
C PRO A 10 37.21 -11.22 -31.57
N VAL A 11 36.14 -10.47 -31.90
CA VAL A 11 34.92 -10.10 -31.15
C VAL A 11 34.87 -10.30 -29.61
N ASN A 12 34.48 -9.26 -28.87
CA ASN A 12 33.39 -9.39 -27.89
C ASN A 12 32.86 -8.02 -27.46
N GLY A 13 31.56 -7.83 -27.59
CA GLY A 13 30.86 -6.65 -27.08
C GLY A 13 30.88 -6.64 -25.56
N ASN A 14 31.11 -5.47 -24.98
CA ASN A 14 30.63 -5.19 -23.64
C ASN A 14 30.35 -3.69 -23.50
N ASN A 15 29.20 -3.32 -24.07
CA ASN A 15 28.45 -2.20 -23.55
C ASN A 15 27.99 -2.59 -22.13
N ARG A 16 28.80 -2.28 -21.11
CA ARG A 16 28.34 -2.31 -19.73
C ARG A 16 29.29 -1.57 -18.79
N ARG A 17 28.67 -0.58 -18.12
CA ARG A 17 28.93 -0.10 -16.74
C ARG A 17 29.87 1.08 -16.62
N ASN A 18 29.27 2.26 -16.77
CA ASN A 18 29.67 3.46 -16.04
C ASN A 18 29.43 3.19 -14.54
N ILE A 19 30.42 2.60 -13.89
CA ILE A 19 30.51 2.50 -12.43
C ILE A 19 31.13 3.79 -11.92
N ALA A 20 30.30 4.79 -11.68
CA ALA A 20 30.63 5.87 -10.76
C ALA A 20 30.04 5.50 -9.40
N LEU A 21 30.90 4.93 -8.56
CA LEU A 21 30.72 4.78 -7.13
C LEU A 21 30.44 6.16 -6.52
N SER A 22 29.23 6.34 -6.00
CA SER A 22 28.97 7.33 -4.96
C SER A 22 28.61 6.56 -3.70
N LEU A 23 29.63 6.26 -2.89
CA LEU A 23 29.45 5.92 -1.49
C LEU A 23 28.98 7.19 -0.78
N THR A 24 27.72 7.25 -0.41
CA THR A 24 27.30 7.99 0.78
C THR A 24 26.65 7.03 1.75
N PHE A 25 27.29 6.96 2.90
CA PHE A 25 26.98 6.17 4.05
C PHE A 25 25.79 6.82 4.75
N SER A 26 24.68 6.10 4.91
CA SER A 26 23.67 6.38 5.95
C SER A 26 22.86 5.11 6.18
N GLY A 27 23.23 4.35 7.21
CA GLY A 27 22.33 3.37 7.78
C GLY A 27 21.13 4.10 8.37
N MET A 28 19.98 3.99 7.73
CA MET A 28 18.65 4.14 8.31
C MET A 28 17.75 3.19 7.53
N THR A 29 17.25 2.19 8.26
CA THR A 29 16.17 1.26 7.90
C THR A 29 15.30 1.70 6.73
N GLU A 30 15.25 0.85 5.71
CA GLU A 30 14.07 0.57 4.87
C GLU A 30 12.92 1.56 5.06
N SER A 31 13.09 2.74 4.47
CA SER A 31 11.97 3.63 4.21
C SER A 31 11.12 2.93 3.17
N ALA A 32 10.14 2.17 3.63
CA ALA A 32 8.95 1.86 2.85
C ALA A 32 8.47 3.21 2.29
N GLN A 33 8.81 3.48 1.03
CA GLN A 33 8.36 4.67 0.34
C GLN A 33 6.83 4.58 0.37
N PRO A 34 6.12 5.46 1.10
CA PRO A 34 4.67 5.47 1.01
C PRO A 34 4.32 5.70 -0.47
N PRO A 35 3.35 4.98 -1.03
CA PRO A 35 2.91 5.25 -2.40
C PRO A 35 2.62 6.76 -2.52
N PRO A 36 2.95 7.37 -3.67
CA PRO A 36 2.71 8.80 -3.87
C PRO A 36 1.25 9.13 -3.51
N PRO A 37 0.97 10.26 -2.82
CA PRO A 37 -0.38 10.61 -2.37
C PRO A 37 -1.25 10.89 -3.59
N SER A 38 -1.81 9.84 -4.17
CA SER A 38 -2.65 9.90 -5.38
C SER A 38 -4.12 10.15 -5.01
N SER A 39 -4.39 10.40 -3.73
CA SER A 39 -5.72 10.61 -3.19
C SER A 39 -5.72 11.91 -2.39
N LEU A 40 -6.55 12.86 -2.80
CA LEU A 40 -6.94 14.06 -2.04
C LEU A 40 -7.60 13.73 -0.69
N LEU A 41 -7.82 12.45 -0.40
CA LEU A 41 -8.48 11.91 0.77
C LEU A 41 -7.45 11.55 1.85
N PRO A 42 -7.70 11.88 3.12
CA PRO A 42 -6.83 11.49 4.23
C PRO A 42 -6.73 9.96 4.33
N ASP A 43 -5.59 9.44 4.78
CA ASP A 43 -5.38 8.00 4.91
C ASP A 43 -6.28 7.43 6.02
N LEU A 44 -7.02 6.36 5.75
CA LEU A 44 -7.89 5.70 6.73
C LEU A 44 -7.14 5.24 7.98
N LYS A 45 -5.84 4.89 7.87
CA LYS A 45 -5.00 4.52 9.02
C LYS A 45 -4.80 5.67 9.99
N THR A 46 -4.94 6.91 9.53
CA THR A 46 -4.85 8.14 10.33
C THR A 46 -6.22 8.61 10.83
N ALA A 47 -7.30 8.14 10.22
CA ALA A 47 -8.67 8.44 10.65
C ALA A 47 -9.14 7.60 11.86
N MET A 48 -8.40 6.55 12.19
CA MET A 48 -8.70 5.63 13.30
C MET A 48 -7.56 5.62 14.32
N ASP A 49 -7.91 5.69 15.60
CA ASP A 49 -6.94 5.52 16.68
C ASP A 49 -6.43 4.08 16.77
N GLN A 50 -5.29 3.88 17.43
CA GLN A 50 -4.70 2.55 17.58
C GLN A 50 -5.66 1.56 18.28
N GLU A 51 -6.34 2.01 19.33
CA GLU A 51 -7.29 1.18 20.07
C GLU A 51 -8.48 0.75 19.19
N GLN A 52 -9.02 1.68 18.40
CA GLN A 52 -10.12 1.39 17.46
C GLN A 52 -9.68 0.37 16.41
N ARG A 53 -8.48 0.53 15.83
CA ARG A 53 -7.94 -0.42 14.85
C ARG A 53 -7.81 -1.82 15.44
N GLU A 54 -7.32 -1.95 16.67
CA GLU A 54 -7.20 -3.26 17.32
C GLU A 54 -8.56 -3.88 17.64
N ARG A 55 -9.55 -3.07 18.03
CA ARG A 55 -10.94 -3.50 18.22
C ARG A 55 -11.55 -4.02 16.93
N PHE A 56 -11.46 -3.26 15.84
CA PHE A 56 -11.95 -3.68 14.53
C PHE A 56 -11.24 -4.93 14.04
N VAL A 57 -9.92 -5.01 14.19
CA VAL A 57 -9.17 -6.23 13.86
C VAL A 57 -9.71 -7.43 14.65
N GLY A 58 -9.99 -7.26 15.94
CA GLY A 58 -10.53 -8.33 16.79
C GLY A 58 -11.94 -8.77 16.42
N THR A 59 -12.85 -7.81 16.20
CA THR A 59 -14.27 -8.09 15.97
C THR A 59 -14.58 -8.39 14.50
N ILE A 60 -14.13 -7.52 13.58
CA ILE A 60 -14.46 -7.55 12.15
C ILE A 60 -13.51 -8.50 11.41
N PHE A 61 -12.21 -8.39 11.66
CA PHE A 61 -11.20 -9.14 10.92
C PHE A 61 -10.74 -10.43 11.63
N GLN A 62 -11.41 -10.84 12.71
CA GLN A 62 -11.12 -12.08 13.45
C GLN A 62 -9.63 -12.23 13.85
N LYS A 63 -9.00 -11.12 14.27
CA LYS A 63 -7.57 -11.00 14.62
C LYS A 63 -6.60 -11.04 13.43
N ASP A 64 -7.10 -11.00 12.19
CA ASP A 64 -6.26 -10.92 11.00
C ASP A 64 -5.84 -9.47 10.68
N LYS A 65 -4.71 -9.08 11.27
CA LYS A 65 -4.07 -7.76 11.02
C LYS A 65 -3.64 -7.60 9.56
N THR A 66 -3.29 -8.68 8.87
CA THR A 66 -2.84 -8.63 7.48
C THR A 66 -4.02 -8.31 6.57
N TYR A 67 -5.14 -8.99 6.79
CA TYR A 67 -6.37 -8.77 6.03
C TYR A 67 -6.97 -7.38 6.30
N PHE A 68 -6.94 -6.90 7.54
CA PHE A 68 -7.28 -5.51 7.87
C PHE A 68 -6.47 -4.52 7.03
N ASN A 69 -5.13 -4.66 7.01
CA ASN A 69 -4.27 -3.75 6.26
C ASN A 69 -4.57 -3.80 4.75
N ALA A 70 -4.86 -4.98 4.19
CA ALA A 70 -5.22 -5.14 2.79
C ALA A 70 -6.55 -4.46 2.45
N VAL A 71 -7.56 -4.59 3.33
CA VAL A 71 -8.85 -3.92 3.16
C VAL A 71 -8.70 -2.41 3.26
N ILE A 72 -7.93 -1.91 4.23
CA ILE A 72 -7.67 -0.47 4.37
C ILE A 72 -6.91 0.08 3.15
N ASP A 73 -5.94 -0.66 2.62
CA ASP A 73 -5.20 -0.26 1.41
C ASP A 73 -6.11 -0.21 0.18
N ALA A 74 -6.97 -1.22 0.01
CA ALA A 74 -7.98 -1.24 -1.05
C ALA A 74 -8.94 -0.06 -0.94
N LEU A 75 -9.46 0.23 0.26
CA LEU A 75 -10.33 1.38 0.51
C LEU A 75 -9.60 2.71 0.30
N ASN A 76 -8.32 2.78 0.65
CA ASN A 76 -7.50 3.97 0.43
C ASN A 76 -7.33 4.26 -1.07
N GLY A 77 -7.22 3.22 -1.90
CA GLY A 77 -7.14 3.32 -3.36
C GLY A 77 -8.46 3.67 -4.07
N MET A 78 -9.60 3.61 -3.37
CA MET A 78 -10.90 3.99 -3.93
C MET A 78 -11.12 5.51 -3.87
N VAL A 79 -11.69 6.06 -4.94
CA VAL A 79 -11.88 7.52 -5.11
C VAL A 79 -13.27 7.96 -4.64
N SER A 80 -14.26 7.07 -4.67
CA SER A 80 -15.65 7.41 -4.36
C SER A 80 -16.22 6.56 -3.22
N TRP A 81 -17.07 7.18 -2.40
CA TRP A 81 -17.85 6.47 -1.39
C TRP A 81 -18.70 5.35 -2.00
N LYS A 82 -19.20 5.54 -3.22
CA LYS A 82 -20.04 4.55 -3.90
C LYS A 82 -19.27 3.25 -4.16
N ASP A 83 -18.02 3.34 -4.58
CA ASP A 83 -17.19 2.15 -4.83
C ASP A 83 -16.77 1.51 -3.49
N ALA A 84 -16.43 2.33 -2.50
CA ALA A 84 -16.08 1.86 -1.17
C ALA A 84 -17.24 1.17 -0.46
N SER A 85 -18.46 1.71 -0.54
CA SER A 85 -19.64 1.13 0.11
C SER A 85 -20.05 -0.20 -0.53
N LEU A 86 -19.96 -0.31 -1.85
CA LEU A 86 -20.17 -1.60 -2.54
C LEU A 86 -19.13 -2.63 -2.13
N TYR A 87 -17.85 -2.24 -2.03
CA TYR A 87 -16.79 -3.11 -1.54
C TYR A 87 -17.03 -3.57 -0.10
N LEU A 88 -17.41 -2.66 0.80
CA LEU A 88 -17.73 -3.00 2.18
C LEU A 88 -18.94 -3.92 2.28
N GLN A 89 -19.97 -3.69 1.48
CA GLN A 89 -21.15 -4.55 1.46
C GLN A 89 -20.80 -5.97 1.02
N ASP A 90 -20.04 -6.12 -0.06
CA ASP A 90 -19.55 -7.42 -0.53
C ASP A 90 -18.66 -8.10 0.52
N PHE A 91 -17.79 -7.32 1.17
CA PHE A 91 -16.94 -7.78 2.26
C PHE A 91 -17.76 -8.34 3.43
N TYR A 92 -18.79 -7.61 3.92
CA TYR A 92 -19.63 -8.08 5.03
C TYR A 92 -20.41 -9.33 4.67
N VAL A 93 -20.96 -9.40 3.45
CA VAL A 93 -21.68 -10.59 2.96
C VAL A 93 -20.74 -11.79 2.86
N THR A 94 -19.53 -11.60 2.32
CA THR A 94 -18.55 -12.68 2.12
C THR A 94 -17.98 -13.20 3.44
N THR A 95 -17.75 -12.31 4.40
CA THR A 95 -17.23 -12.65 5.73
C THR A 95 -18.33 -13.13 6.69
N GLY A 96 -19.61 -12.99 6.32
CA GLY A 96 -20.74 -13.30 7.19
C GLY A 96 -20.88 -12.36 8.38
N LEU A 97 -20.33 -11.15 8.28
CA LEU A 97 -20.43 -10.13 9.32
C LEU A 97 -21.80 -9.46 9.26
N ASP A 98 -22.38 -9.23 10.44
CA ASP A 98 -23.64 -8.50 10.54
C ASP A 98 -23.38 -6.98 10.37
N PRO A 99 -23.96 -6.33 9.34
CA PRO A 99 -23.76 -4.91 9.06
C PRO A 99 -24.33 -3.99 10.14
N TYR A 100 -25.16 -4.51 11.06
CA TYR A 100 -25.75 -3.76 12.16
C TYR A 100 -24.94 -3.86 13.46
N LEU A 101 -23.82 -4.59 13.47
CA LEU A 101 -22.94 -4.64 14.62
C LEU A 101 -22.36 -3.24 14.89
N PRO A 102 -22.23 -2.83 16.17
CA PRO A 102 -21.76 -1.50 16.51
C PRO A 102 -20.36 -1.22 15.94
N ASP A 103 -19.45 -2.19 16.01
CA ASP A 103 -18.10 -2.05 15.44
C ASP A 103 -18.12 -1.92 13.90
N VAL A 104 -19.04 -2.63 13.22
CA VAL A 104 -19.17 -2.60 11.76
C VAL A 104 -19.75 -1.28 11.29
N VAL A 105 -20.77 -0.79 12.00
CA VAL A 105 -21.38 0.52 11.77
C VAL A 105 -20.35 1.63 12.01
N GLU A 106 -19.62 1.58 13.13
CA GLU A 106 -18.56 2.55 13.45
C GLU A 106 -17.46 2.55 12.38
N PHE A 107 -16.99 1.36 11.97
CA PHE A 107 -16.01 1.23 10.89
C PHE A 107 -16.50 1.84 9.58
N THR A 108 -17.75 1.55 9.20
CA THR A 108 -18.39 2.08 7.99
C THR A 108 -18.51 3.61 8.05
N ASP A 109 -18.90 4.16 9.21
CA ASP A 109 -19.04 5.59 9.42
C ASP A 109 -17.70 6.33 9.29
N ILE A 110 -16.62 5.77 9.86
CA ILE A 110 -15.27 6.33 9.72
C ILE A 110 -14.84 6.35 8.24
N VAL A 111 -15.10 5.26 7.52
CA VAL A 111 -14.79 5.20 6.08
C VAL A 111 -15.64 6.20 5.29
N GLN A 112 -16.94 6.34 5.60
CA GLN A 112 -17.83 7.30 4.96
C GLN A 112 -17.41 8.75 5.22
N LEU A 113 -16.97 9.05 6.45
CA LEU A 113 -16.55 10.38 6.87
C LEU A 113 -15.37 10.88 6.03
N ARG A 114 -14.42 10.00 5.70
CA ARG A 114 -13.30 10.29 4.79
C ARG A 114 -13.77 10.86 3.45
N TYR A 115 -14.81 10.27 2.87
CA TYR A 115 -15.35 10.73 1.58
C TYR A 115 -16.28 11.94 1.70
N SER A 116 -16.91 12.13 2.87
CA SER A 116 -17.82 13.25 3.13
C SER A 116 -17.08 14.56 3.42
N MET A 117 -15.83 14.50 3.86
CA MET A 117 -14.97 15.68 4.11
C MET A 117 -14.42 16.35 2.84
N VAL A 118 -14.61 15.76 1.66
CA VAL A 118 -14.22 16.39 0.39
C VAL A 118 -15.39 17.18 -0.17
N PRO A 119 -15.37 18.53 -0.11
CA PRO A 119 -16.37 19.33 -0.80
C PRO A 119 -16.27 19.06 -2.30
N LYS A 120 -17.42 18.74 -2.90
CA LYS A 120 -17.55 18.60 -4.36
C LYS A 120 -17.16 19.95 -5.00
N PRO A 121 -16.22 19.98 -5.95
CA PRO A 121 -15.89 21.21 -6.68
C PRO A 121 -17.07 21.71 -7.52
#